data_AF-A0AA45LCD3-F1
#
_entry.id   AF-A0AA45LCD3-F1
#
_cell.length_a   1.000
_cell.length_b   1.000
_cell.length_c   1.000
_cell.angle_alpha   90.00
_cell.angle_beta   90.00
_cell.angle_gamma   90.00
#
_symmetry.space_group_name_H-M   'P 1'
#
loop_
_entity.id
_entity.type
_entity.pdbx_description
1 polymer ?
#
loop_
_entity_poly.entity_id
_entity_poly.type
_entity_poly.pdbx_seq_one_letter_code
_entity_poly.pdbx_strand_id
1 'polypeptide(L)'
;MLVSPAATHPRVMALGDSITGSPGCWRALLAGELDGTGHADVDFVGTQPATDCGGGPSPAHEGHGGFRAAGIVLENRLPGWLTRARPDVVLMHLGTNDVLAGESAPAVLAAYTELLGQMRRANPAVRLLIAQLIPLAPPTCPDCPARVAELNAAIPGWARAHGTPRSPVTVVDQWTGFDPAVDTHDGVHPSPAGERKLARRWYPPLVAALAGAGAPRAGSLVGAGSGLCLDGADGPGDVAAASVGAATSVRLWDCRDVAGQRFTTATTGEIRLGERCLQAVAPELPVLLAACDGDADQRWALAGDGQLVGSGHCLDALGSGVDNGTPVILWRCNGQQNQRWDRF
;
A
#
# COMPACT_ATOMS: atom_id res chain seq x y z
N MET A 1 -24.46 -22.93 5.58
CA MET A 1 -24.11 -21.58 5.11
C MET A 1 -22.79 -21.23 5.78
N LEU A 2 -21.67 -21.55 5.13
CA LEU A 2 -20.34 -21.30 5.67
C LEU A 2 -19.93 -19.90 5.22
N VAL A 3 -19.71 -19.02 6.19
CA VAL A 3 -19.29 -17.63 5.99
C VAL A 3 -17.81 -17.64 5.63
N SER A 4 -17.46 -17.12 4.46
CA SER A 4 -16.07 -16.91 4.03
C SER A 4 -15.31 -16.07 5.08
N PRO A 5 -14.01 -16.33 5.33
CA PRO A 5 -13.19 -15.39 6.09
C PRO A 5 -13.12 -14.07 5.31
N ALA A 6 -13.33 -12.95 6.00
CA ALA A 6 -13.32 -11.63 5.39
C ALA A 6 -11.93 -11.32 4.81
N ALA A 7 -11.89 -10.88 3.55
CA ALA A 7 -10.69 -10.29 2.97
C ALA A 7 -10.21 -9.14 3.86
N THR A 8 -8.92 -9.04 4.13
CA THR A 8 -8.36 -7.90 4.87
C THR A 8 -8.37 -6.67 3.96
N HIS A 9 -9.39 -5.85 4.14
CA HIS A 9 -9.57 -4.55 3.49
C HIS A 9 -8.35 -3.63 3.72
N PRO A 10 -7.75 -3.05 2.65
CA PRO A 10 -6.65 -2.08 2.81
C PRO A 10 -7.07 -0.90 3.69
N ARG A 11 -6.27 -0.60 4.72
CA ARG A 11 -6.59 0.45 5.71
C ARG A 11 -5.94 1.77 5.36
N VAL A 12 -6.73 2.81 5.12
CA VAL A 12 -6.27 4.15 4.72
C VAL A 12 -6.54 5.16 5.83
N MET A 13 -5.49 5.75 6.40
CA MET A 13 -5.63 6.85 7.35
C MET A 13 -5.46 8.19 6.65
N ALA A 14 -6.50 9.03 6.71
CA ALA A 14 -6.36 10.45 6.37
C ALA A 14 -5.89 11.23 7.61
N LEU A 15 -4.58 11.49 7.69
CA LEU A 15 -3.93 12.24 8.76
C LEU A 15 -3.81 13.72 8.38
N GLY A 16 -4.20 14.62 9.25
CA GLY A 16 -4.00 16.05 8.99
C GLY A 16 -4.59 16.98 10.02
N ASP A 17 -4.80 18.22 9.58
CA ASP A 17 -5.39 19.29 10.40
C ASP A 17 -6.87 19.54 10.06
N SER A 18 -7.33 20.79 10.14
CA SER A 18 -8.70 21.19 9.79
C SER A 18 -9.02 20.97 8.31
N ILE A 19 -8.03 21.03 7.42
CA ILE A 19 -8.24 20.74 5.98
C ILE A 19 -8.63 19.27 5.79
N THR A 20 -8.15 18.37 6.66
CA THR A 20 -8.55 16.96 6.67
C THR A 20 -9.85 16.74 7.46
N GLY A 21 -10.08 17.46 8.55
CA GLY A 21 -11.12 17.11 9.54
C GLY A 21 -12.33 18.03 9.69
N SER A 22 -12.40 19.20 9.05
CA SER A 22 -13.40 20.24 9.40
C SER A 22 -13.98 21.00 8.19
N PRO A 23 -14.92 20.41 7.42
CA PRO A 23 -15.43 19.04 7.50
C PRO A 23 -14.59 18.03 6.71
N GLY A 24 -13.64 18.49 5.88
CA GLY A 24 -12.76 17.66 5.05
C GLY A 24 -13.50 16.82 4.02
N CYS A 25 -14.38 17.45 3.23
CA CYS A 25 -15.32 16.74 2.36
C CYS A 25 -14.66 16.12 1.12
N TRP A 26 -13.42 16.47 0.79
CA TRP A 26 -12.61 15.75 -0.19
C TRP A 26 -12.52 14.25 0.12
N ARG A 27 -12.59 13.85 1.40
CA ARG A 27 -12.60 12.44 1.80
C ARG A 27 -13.84 11.70 1.30
N ALA A 28 -15.02 12.31 1.40
CA ALA A 28 -16.26 11.73 0.88
C ALA A 28 -16.22 11.62 -0.66
N LEU A 29 -15.68 12.64 -1.34
CA LEU A 29 -15.49 12.62 -2.79
C LEU A 29 -14.50 11.53 -3.23
N LEU A 30 -13.39 11.41 -2.52
CA LEU A 30 -12.36 10.40 -2.77
C LEU A 30 -12.89 8.97 -2.54
N ALA A 31 -13.63 8.75 -1.45
CA ALA A 31 -14.27 7.47 -1.16
C ALA A 31 -15.28 7.11 -2.25
N GLY A 32 -16.14 8.05 -2.67
CA GLY A 32 -17.08 7.82 -3.77
C GLY A 32 -16.39 7.51 -5.11
N GLU A 33 -15.24 8.14 -5.39
CA GLU A 33 -14.45 7.84 -6.58
C GLU A 33 -13.82 6.44 -6.52
N LEU A 34 -13.30 6.01 -5.36
CA LEU A 34 -12.79 4.65 -5.12
C LEU A 34 -13.90 3.59 -5.27
N ASP A 35 -15.07 3.81 -4.68
CA ASP A 35 -16.23 2.92 -4.80
C ASP A 35 -16.64 2.75 -6.27
N GLY A 36 -16.70 3.87 -7.01
CA GLY A 36 -17.09 3.89 -8.43
C GLY A 36 -16.07 3.26 -9.38
N THR A 37 -14.86 2.94 -8.90
CA THR A 37 -13.74 2.46 -9.73
C THR A 37 -13.21 1.09 -9.32
N GLY A 38 -13.94 0.38 -8.45
CA GLY A 38 -13.63 -1.00 -8.07
C GLY A 38 -12.74 -1.14 -6.83
N HIS A 39 -12.64 -0.09 -6.01
CA HIS A 39 -11.89 -0.05 -4.74
C HIS A 39 -12.82 0.11 -3.52
N ALA A 40 -14.03 -0.45 -3.59
CA ALA A 40 -15.05 -0.36 -2.54
C ALA A 40 -14.69 -1.12 -1.24
N ASP A 41 -13.59 -1.86 -1.26
CA ASP A 41 -13.06 -2.66 -0.17
C ASP A 41 -12.00 -1.89 0.66
N VAL A 42 -11.82 -0.59 0.43
CA VAL A 42 -10.91 0.24 1.23
C VAL A 42 -11.55 0.64 2.57
N ASP A 43 -10.85 0.35 3.67
CA ASP A 43 -11.27 0.76 5.02
C ASP A 43 -10.58 2.06 5.41
N PHE A 44 -11.32 3.16 5.45
CA PHE A 44 -10.77 4.41 5.98
C PHE A 44 -10.79 4.40 7.52
N VAL A 45 -9.62 4.61 8.12
CA VAL A 45 -9.37 4.41 9.55
C VAL A 45 -8.89 5.68 10.24
N GLY A 46 -9.28 5.84 11.50
CA GLY A 46 -8.82 6.93 12.36
C GLY A 46 -9.72 7.07 13.59
N THR A 47 -9.30 7.88 14.55
CA THR A 47 -10.04 8.09 15.80
C THR A 47 -11.14 9.14 15.68
N GLN A 48 -11.12 9.96 14.64
CA GLN A 48 -12.17 10.93 14.37
C GLN A 48 -13.30 10.30 13.55
N PRO A 49 -14.56 10.51 13.95
CA PRO A 49 -15.71 9.89 13.32
C PRO A 49 -15.98 10.46 11.92
N ALA A 50 -16.85 9.79 11.19
CA ALA A 50 -17.40 10.30 9.94
C ALA A 50 -18.04 11.69 10.11
N THR A 51 -17.79 12.59 9.15
CA THR A 51 -18.40 13.93 9.10
C THR A 51 -19.46 14.00 8.01
N ASP A 52 -20.56 14.72 8.25
CA ASP A 52 -21.60 14.92 7.23
C ASP A 52 -21.17 16.02 6.25
N CYS A 53 -21.23 15.70 4.96
CA CYS A 53 -20.87 16.57 3.85
C CYS A 53 -22.07 16.93 2.95
N GLY A 54 -23.31 16.70 3.42
CA GLY A 54 -24.53 17.08 2.69
C GLY A 54 -24.83 16.20 1.46
N GLY A 55 -24.21 15.02 1.37
CA GLY A 55 -24.37 14.05 0.27
C GLY A 55 -23.98 12.61 0.61
N GLY A 56 -23.75 12.31 1.90
CA GLY A 56 -23.28 11.01 2.40
C GLY A 56 -22.24 11.18 3.52
N PRO A 57 -21.99 10.15 4.35
CA PRO A 57 -20.98 10.21 5.39
C PRO A 57 -19.58 10.23 4.79
N SER A 58 -18.78 11.23 5.15
CA SER A 58 -17.34 11.22 4.90
C SER A 58 -16.70 10.14 5.77
N PRO A 59 -15.73 9.35 5.28
CA PRO A 59 -15.15 8.24 6.05
C PRO A 59 -14.42 8.69 7.33
N ALA A 60 -14.15 7.74 8.24
CA ALA A 60 -13.35 8.00 9.45
C ALA A 60 -11.95 8.53 9.10
N HIS A 61 -11.36 9.31 10.01
CA HIS A 61 -10.12 10.03 9.72
C HIS A 61 -9.30 10.33 10.97
N GLU A 62 -8.12 10.90 10.78
CA GLU A 62 -7.22 11.37 11.83
C GLU A 62 -6.87 12.85 11.58
N GLY A 63 -7.91 13.65 11.33
CA GLY A 63 -7.82 15.08 11.03
C GLY A 63 -8.22 15.92 12.24
N HIS A 64 -7.34 16.80 12.70
CA HIS A 64 -7.54 17.55 13.95
C HIS A 64 -7.36 19.05 13.74
N GLY A 65 -8.44 19.82 13.83
CA GLY A 65 -8.42 21.27 13.62
C GLY A 65 -7.40 21.98 14.53
N GLY A 66 -6.59 22.86 13.94
CA GLY A 66 -5.55 23.62 14.66
C GLY A 66 -4.26 22.85 14.99
N PHE A 67 -4.20 21.55 14.72
CA PHE A 67 -3.01 20.76 15.06
C PHE A 67 -1.84 21.08 14.12
N ARG A 68 -0.65 21.12 14.71
CA ARG A 68 0.63 21.33 14.04
C ARG A 68 1.38 20.01 13.93
N ALA A 69 2.17 19.81 12.88
CA ALA A 69 3.07 18.66 12.79
C ALA A 69 4.03 18.62 13.99
N ALA A 70 4.64 19.77 14.32
CA ALA A 70 5.50 19.90 15.49
C ALA A 70 4.77 19.59 16.80
N GLY A 71 3.49 20.02 16.91
CA GLY A 71 2.65 19.75 18.08
C GLY A 71 2.34 18.27 18.27
N ILE A 72 1.99 17.56 17.20
CA ILE A 72 1.71 16.11 17.24
C ILE A 72 2.94 15.32 17.71
N VAL A 73 4.14 15.73 17.25
CA VAL A 73 5.41 15.15 17.69
C VAL A 73 5.67 15.46 19.16
N LEU A 74 5.59 16.73 19.56
CA LEU A 74 5.85 17.19 20.93
C LEU A 74 4.97 16.47 21.96
N GLU A 75 3.70 16.28 21.63
CA GLU A 75 2.72 15.64 22.49
C GLU A 75 2.65 14.11 22.32
N ASN A 76 3.50 13.54 21.45
CA ASN A 76 3.60 12.11 21.15
C ASN A 76 2.23 11.44 20.86
N ARG A 77 1.39 12.10 20.06
CA ARG A 77 0.00 11.67 19.83
C ARG A 77 -0.12 10.51 18.85
N LEU A 78 0.66 10.53 17.78
CA LEU A 78 0.51 9.63 16.63
C LEU A 78 0.64 8.12 16.97
N PRO A 79 1.53 7.66 17.87
CA PRO A 79 1.61 6.23 18.19
C PRO A 79 0.30 5.64 18.74
N GLY A 80 -0.45 6.41 19.52
CA GLY A 80 -1.75 5.99 20.05
C GLY A 80 -2.85 5.92 18.97
N TRP A 81 -2.76 6.75 17.94
CA TRP A 81 -3.66 6.68 16.78
C TRP A 81 -3.30 5.50 15.89
N LEU A 82 -2.01 5.30 15.59
CA LEU A 82 -1.51 4.18 14.79
C LEU A 82 -1.85 2.81 15.40
N THR A 83 -1.72 2.66 16.72
CA THR A 83 -2.06 1.41 17.41
C THR A 83 -3.53 1.03 17.22
N ARG A 84 -4.43 2.01 17.22
CA ARG A 84 -5.88 1.79 17.06
C ARG A 84 -6.27 1.59 15.60
N ALA A 85 -5.75 2.44 14.73
CA ALA A 85 -6.16 2.52 13.33
C ALA A 85 -5.37 1.59 12.40
N ARG A 86 -4.17 1.13 12.78
CA ARG A 86 -3.30 0.20 12.02
C ARG A 86 -3.33 0.44 10.50
N PRO A 87 -2.98 1.63 9.99
CA PRO A 87 -3.09 1.93 8.57
C PRO A 87 -1.99 1.24 7.74
N ASP A 88 -2.35 0.87 6.51
CA ASP A 88 -1.42 0.43 5.48
C ASP A 88 -0.97 1.60 4.60
N VAL A 89 -1.86 2.57 4.37
CA VAL A 89 -1.59 3.83 3.67
C VAL A 89 -1.94 5.01 4.57
N VAL A 90 -1.08 6.02 4.61
CA VAL A 90 -1.36 7.30 5.28
C VAL A 90 -1.40 8.40 4.23
N LEU A 91 -2.52 9.11 4.12
CA LEU A 91 -2.63 10.38 3.41
C LEU A 91 -2.32 11.49 4.41
N MET A 92 -1.21 12.20 4.24
CA MET A 92 -0.81 13.25 5.18
C MET A 92 -0.91 14.63 4.52
N HIS A 93 -1.90 15.43 4.93
CA HIS A 93 -1.99 16.87 4.67
C HIS A 93 -1.89 17.62 6.00
N LEU A 94 -0.68 17.99 6.39
CA LEU A 94 -0.38 18.54 7.72
C LEU A 94 0.77 19.52 7.61
N GLY A 95 0.69 20.67 8.28
CA GLY A 95 1.73 21.72 8.21
C GLY A 95 1.17 23.12 8.05
N THR A 96 -0.12 23.24 7.70
CA THR A 96 -0.82 24.52 7.55
C THR A 96 -0.72 25.35 8.82
N ASN A 97 -1.01 24.74 9.97
CA ASN A 97 -0.95 25.45 11.26
C ASN A 97 0.48 25.77 11.71
N ASP A 98 1.47 24.99 11.28
CA ASP A 98 2.89 25.29 11.50
C ASP A 98 3.28 26.55 10.71
N VAL A 99 2.91 26.61 9.42
CA VAL A 99 3.11 27.79 8.56
C VAL A 99 2.42 29.04 9.12
N LEU A 100 1.16 28.91 9.54
CA LEU A 100 0.39 29.99 10.16
C LEU A 100 1.03 30.46 11.47
N ALA A 101 1.70 29.57 12.20
CA ALA A 101 2.46 29.90 13.40
C ALA A 101 3.84 30.49 13.13
N GLY A 102 4.28 30.53 11.87
CA GLY A 102 5.62 31.01 11.50
C GLY A 102 6.74 30.01 11.74
N GLU A 103 6.42 28.71 11.84
CA GLU A 103 7.45 27.67 11.88
C GLU A 103 8.21 27.61 10.55
N SER A 104 9.51 27.40 10.64
CA SER A 104 10.39 27.29 9.47
C SER A 104 10.17 25.96 8.73
N ALA A 105 10.36 25.95 7.41
CA ALA A 105 10.25 24.72 6.62
C ALA A 105 11.15 23.57 7.15
N PRO A 106 12.42 23.80 7.54
CA PRO A 106 13.25 22.76 8.17
C PRO A 106 12.65 22.17 9.46
N ALA A 107 12.03 22.98 10.30
CA ALA A 107 11.39 22.51 11.53
C ALA A 107 10.18 21.61 11.24
N VAL A 108 9.35 21.99 10.26
CA VAL A 108 8.22 21.17 9.81
C VAL A 108 8.70 19.84 9.21
N LEU A 109 9.74 19.86 8.38
CA LEU A 109 10.32 18.62 7.81
C LEU A 109 10.97 17.72 8.87
N ALA A 110 11.56 18.30 9.92
CA ALA A 110 12.04 17.52 11.06
C ALA A 110 10.87 16.82 11.78
N ALA A 111 9.74 17.51 11.96
CA ALA A 111 8.53 16.89 12.49
C ALA A 111 8.01 15.77 11.58
N TYR A 112 7.95 15.98 10.26
CA TYR A 112 7.57 14.91 9.31
C TYR A 112 8.48 13.69 9.41
N THR A 113 9.78 13.90 9.61
CA THR A 113 10.76 12.82 9.78
C THR A 113 10.45 11.98 11.01
N GLU A 114 10.13 12.61 12.14
CA GLU A 114 9.75 11.90 13.36
C GLU A 114 8.40 11.18 13.20
N LEU A 115 7.39 11.84 12.60
CA LEU A 115 6.09 11.22 12.32
C LEU A 115 6.22 9.99 11.42
N LEU A 116 6.99 10.06 10.34
CA LEU A 116 7.28 8.91 9.47
C LEU A 116 8.01 7.80 10.23
N GLY A 117 8.94 8.15 11.13
CA GLY A 117 9.58 7.20 12.03
C GLY A 117 8.56 6.48 12.93
N GLN A 118 7.60 7.20 13.50
CA GLN A 118 6.51 6.64 14.30
C GLN A 118 5.61 5.72 13.46
N MET A 119 5.25 6.12 12.24
CA MET A 119 4.48 5.29 11.30
C MET A 119 5.20 3.98 11.01
N ARG A 120 6.51 4.02 10.72
CA ARG A 120 7.32 2.83 10.41
C ARG A 120 7.54 1.91 11.61
N ARG A 121 7.58 2.45 12.83
CA ARG A 121 7.61 1.64 14.06
C ARG A 121 6.31 0.86 14.25
N ALA A 122 5.17 1.43 13.86
CA ALA A 122 3.87 0.74 13.92
C ALA A 122 3.66 -0.23 12.75
N ASN A 123 4.07 0.17 11.54
CA ASN A 123 4.00 -0.62 10.32
C ASN A 123 5.26 -0.34 9.47
N PRO A 124 6.26 -1.24 9.46
CA PRO A 124 7.48 -1.05 8.68
C PRO A 124 7.28 -0.96 7.16
N ALA A 125 6.09 -1.32 6.66
CA ALA A 125 5.70 -1.26 5.25
C ALA A 125 4.65 -0.17 4.94
N VAL A 126 4.40 0.75 5.88
CA VAL A 126 3.47 1.87 5.69
C VAL A 126 3.82 2.67 4.44
N ARG A 127 2.82 2.97 3.61
CA ARG A 127 2.96 3.81 2.43
C ARG A 127 2.47 5.21 2.78
N LEU A 128 3.35 6.20 2.66
CA LEU A 128 3.02 7.60 2.96
C LEU A 128 2.77 8.35 1.66
N LEU A 129 1.56 8.88 1.51
CA LEU A 129 1.25 9.89 0.50
C LEU A 129 1.26 11.25 1.18
N ILE A 130 2.34 12.03 0.97
CA ILE A 130 2.53 13.33 1.60
C ILE A 130 2.10 14.45 0.65
N ALA A 131 1.18 15.29 1.09
CA ALA A 131 0.76 16.44 0.31
C ALA A 131 1.82 17.55 0.35
N GLN A 132 2.14 18.13 -0.81
CA GLN A 132 2.41 19.57 -0.81
C GLN A 132 1.13 20.27 -0.34
N LEU A 133 1.26 21.25 0.54
CA LEU A 133 0.10 21.97 1.06
C LEU A 133 -0.58 22.76 -0.07
N ILE A 134 -1.90 22.95 0.04
CA ILE A 134 -2.59 23.95 -0.78
C ILE A 134 -2.03 25.36 -0.56
N PRO A 135 -2.15 26.28 -1.53
CA PRO A 135 -1.86 27.68 -1.33
C PRO A 135 -2.64 28.28 -0.17
N LEU A 136 -1.96 29.09 0.63
CA LEU A 136 -2.55 29.84 1.74
C LEU A 136 -2.51 31.33 1.40
N ALA A 137 -3.63 32.01 1.58
CA ALA A 137 -3.73 33.47 1.46
C ALA A 137 -4.72 34.08 2.48
N PRO A 138 -4.67 33.71 3.78
CA PRO A 138 -5.52 34.36 4.77
C PRO A 138 -5.13 35.84 4.97
N PRO A 139 -6.11 36.74 5.16
CA PRO A 139 -5.83 38.15 5.44
C PRO A 139 -4.96 38.38 6.69
N THR A 140 -4.98 37.44 7.63
CA THR A 140 -4.26 37.50 8.90
C THR A 140 -2.79 37.08 8.81
N CYS A 141 -2.33 36.54 7.67
CA CYS A 141 -0.95 36.11 7.49
C CYS A 141 -0.43 36.46 6.08
N PRO A 142 0.04 37.70 5.86
CA PRO A 142 0.60 38.13 4.58
C PRO A 142 1.83 37.34 4.12
N ASP A 143 2.60 36.79 5.06
CA ASP A 143 3.81 36.00 4.78
C ASP A 143 3.50 34.53 4.46
N CYS A 144 2.29 34.05 4.77
CA CYS A 144 1.95 32.64 4.62
C CYS A 144 2.12 32.12 3.18
N PRO A 145 1.74 32.85 2.10
CA PRO A 145 2.03 32.44 0.73
C PRO A 145 3.50 32.09 0.47
N ALA A 146 4.43 32.88 1.02
CA ALA A 146 5.87 32.65 0.84
C ALA A 146 6.35 31.44 1.66
N ARG A 147 5.90 31.33 2.91
CA ARG A 147 6.28 30.23 3.81
C ARG A 147 5.77 28.88 3.31
N VAL A 148 4.54 28.82 2.79
CA VAL A 148 3.99 27.59 2.19
C VAL A 148 4.73 27.23 0.90
N ALA A 149 5.12 28.21 0.09
CA ALA A 149 5.92 27.96 -1.12
C ALA A 149 7.31 27.39 -0.77
N GLU A 150 7.95 27.92 0.27
CA GLU A 150 9.23 27.41 0.78
C GLU A 150 9.11 25.94 1.24
N LEU A 151 8.12 25.64 2.08
CA LEU A 151 7.88 24.27 2.54
C LEU A 151 7.58 23.33 1.36
N ASN A 152 6.69 23.73 0.46
CA ASN A 152 6.33 22.93 -0.72
C ASN A 152 7.50 22.68 -1.66
N ALA A 153 8.43 23.62 -1.80
CA ALA A 153 9.63 23.42 -2.59
C ALA A 153 10.57 22.36 -1.98
N ALA A 154 10.56 22.22 -0.65
CA ALA A 154 11.43 21.30 0.07
C ALA A 154 10.86 19.86 0.19
N ILE A 155 9.53 19.72 0.23
CA ILE A 155 8.84 18.41 0.38
C ILE A 155 9.31 17.35 -0.64
N PRO A 156 9.47 17.63 -1.95
CA PRO A 156 9.96 16.63 -2.90
C PRO A 156 11.37 16.09 -2.61
N GLY A 157 12.27 16.97 -2.14
CA GLY A 157 13.61 16.56 -1.71
C GLY A 157 13.55 15.65 -0.49
N TRP A 158 12.74 16.05 0.50
CA TRP A 158 12.50 15.26 1.71
C TRP A 158 11.89 13.88 1.38
N ALA A 159 10.83 13.82 0.58
CA ALA A 159 10.18 12.57 0.21
C ALA A 159 11.15 11.58 -0.47
N ARG A 160 11.99 12.05 -1.39
CA ARG A 160 13.04 11.22 -2.02
C ARG A 160 14.09 10.73 -1.03
N ALA A 161 14.48 11.56 -0.07
CA ALA A 161 15.49 11.21 0.92
C ALA A 161 14.98 10.19 1.96
N HIS A 162 13.67 10.19 2.23
CA HIS A 162 13.08 9.37 3.29
C HIS A 162 12.29 8.16 2.79
N GLY A 163 11.87 8.11 1.53
CA GLY A 163 11.20 6.96 0.93
C GLY A 163 12.12 5.75 0.77
N THR A 164 11.58 4.55 0.94
CA THR A 164 12.28 3.28 0.65
C THR A 164 11.39 2.37 -0.21
N PRO A 165 11.93 1.33 -0.86
CA PRO A 165 11.09 0.35 -1.57
C PRO A 165 10.05 -0.32 -0.66
N ARG A 166 10.37 -0.54 0.62
CA ARG A 166 9.47 -1.18 1.59
C ARG A 166 8.42 -0.23 2.16
N SER A 167 8.76 1.06 2.31
CA SER A 167 7.88 2.09 2.85
C SER A 167 8.05 3.36 2.00
N PRO A 168 7.42 3.39 0.80
CA PRO A 168 7.58 4.49 -0.12
C PRO A 168 6.89 5.75 0.42
N VAL A 169 7.46 6.89 0.05
CA VAL A 169 6.93 8.22 0.35
C VAL A 169 6.69 8.91 -0.98
N THR A 170 5.42 9.13 -1.33
CA THR A 170 5.01 9.71 -2.60
C THR A 170 4.44 11.10 -2.35
N VAL A 171 4.92 12.08 -3.11
CA VAL A 171 4.41 13.45 -3.04
C VAL A 171 3.10 13.56 -3.80
N VAL A 172 2.11 14.22 -3.20
CA VAL A 172 0.84 14.58 -3.82
C VAL A 172 0.80 16.10 -3.97
N ASP A 173 0.80 16.57 -5.21
CA ASP A 173 0.75 17.99 -5.53
C ASP A 173 -0.68 18.52 -5.36
N GLN A 174 -0.97 19.11 -4.19
CA GLN A 174 -2.20 19.87 -3.94
C GLN A 174 -2.06 21.36 -4.28
N TRP A 175 -0.88 21.79 -4.73
CA TRP A 175 -0.53 23.18 -4.96
C TRP A 175 -0.91 23.63 -6.37
N THR A 176 -0.46 22.90 -7.38
CA THR A 176 -0.54 23.34 -8.77
C THR A 176 -2.00 23.40 -9.25
N GLY A 177 -2.41 24.59 -9.70
CA GLY A 177 -3.76 24.86 -10.21
C GLY A 177 -4.81 25.06 -9.11
N PHE A 178 -4.39 25.19 -7.87
CA PHE A 178 -5.23 25.64 -6.76
C PHE A 178 -5.12 27.16 -6.63
N ASP A 179 -6.25 27.85 -6.56
CA ASP A 179 -6.34 29.29 -6.40
C ASP A 179 -7.02 29.60 -5.06
N PRO A 180 -6.28 30.13 -4.07
CA PRO A 180 -6.83 30.32 -2.74
C PRO A 180 -7.98 31.33 -2.72
N ALA A 181 -8.13 32.21 -3.71
CA ALA A 181 -9.23 33.17 -3.75
C ALA A 181 -10.60 32.53 -4.09
N VAL A 182 -10.61 31.39 -4.80
CA VAL A 182 -11.85 30.73 -5.27
C VAL A 182 -12.01 29.31 -4.72
N ASP A 183 -10.89 28.65 -4.45
CA ASP A 183 -10.86 27.27 -3.95
C ASP A 183 -10.81 27.20 -2.42
N THR A 184 -10.75 28.33 -1.71
CA THR A 184 -10.98 28.41 -0.26
C THR A 184 -12.14 29.35 0.07
N HIS A 185 -12.66 29.27 1.29
CA HIS A 185 -13.67 30.21 1.79
C HIS A 185 -13.11 31.32 2.70
N ASP A 186 -11.88 31.16 3.20
CA ASP A 186 -11.24 32.10 4.14
C ASP A 186 -9.73 32.34 3.86
N GLY A 187 -9.21 31.82 2.74
CA GLY A 187 -7.79 31.83 2.41
C GLY A 187 -7.01 30.63 2.97
N VAL A 188 -7.65 29.70 3.70
CA VAL A 188 -7.03 28.51 4.32
C VAL A 188 -7.81 27.24 4.02
N HIS A 189 -9.12 27.26 4.24
CA HIS A 189 -9.96 26.07 4.22
C HIS A 189 -10.67 25.90 2.88
N PRO A 190 -10.62 24.71 2.26
CA PRO A 190 -11.21 24.49 0.94
C PRO A 190 -12.70 24.88 0.85
N SER A 191 -13.07 25.48 -0.27
CA SER A 191 -14.45 25.58 -0.73
C SER A 191 -14.87 24.25 -1.38
N PRO A 192 -16.15 24.01 -1.69
CA PRO A 192 -16.54 22.80 -2.42
C PRO A 192 -15.78 22.57 -3.75
N ALA A 193 -15.31 23.65 -4.39
CA ALA A 193 -14.45 23.55 -5.57
C ALA A 193 -13.03 23.08 -5.21
N GLY A 194 -12.44 23.63 -4.15
CA GLY A 194 -11.16 23.17 -3.59
C GLY A 194 -11.22 21.71 -3.15
N GLU A 195 -12.27 21.30 -2.43
CA GLU A 195 -12.47 19.92 -1.99
C GLU A 195 -12.44 18.92 -3.16
N ARG A 196 -13.07 19.27 -4.30
CA ARG A 196 -13.00 18.47 -5.53
C ARG A 196 -11.59 18.39 -6.12
N LYS A 197 -10.82 19.48 -6.05
CA LYS A 197 -9.41 19.47 -6.49
C LYS A 197 -8.57 18.57 -5.58
N LEU A 198 -8.74 18.67 -4.27
CA LEU A 198 -8.05 17.80 -3.30
C LEU A 198 -8.30 16.32 -3.60
N ALA A 199 -9.57 15.94 -3.73
CA ALA A 199 -9.96 14.56 -4.01
C ALA A 199 -9.31 14.03 -5.31
N ARG A 200 -9.40 14.80 -6.41
CA ARG A 200 -8.81 14.44 -7.71
C ARG A 200 -7.29 14.29 -7.66
N ARG A 201 -6.60 15.05 -6.83
CA ARG A 201 -5.14 14.95 -6.66
C ARG A 201 -4.75 13.76 -5.79
N TRP A 202 -5.55 13.42 -4.78
CA TRP A 202 -5.33 12.24 -3.94
C TRP A 202 -5.59 10.92 -4.66
N TYR A 203 -6.58 10.87 -5.55
CA TYR A 203 -7.07 9.62 -6.12
C TYR A 203 -5.99 8.80 -6.86
N PRO A 204 -5.28 9.32 -7.90
CA PRO A 204 -4.31 8.51 -8.63
C PRO A 204 -3.16 7.94 -7.76
N PRO A 205 -2.49 8.73 -6.88
CA PRO A 205 -1.43 8.18 -6.04
C PRO A 205 -1.98 7.25 -4.95
N LEU A 206 -3.23 7.43 -4.49
CA LEU A 206 -3.87 6.49 -3.58
C LEU A 206 -4.14 5.14 -4.26
N VAL A 207 -4.73 5.12 -5.45
CA VAL A 207 -4.93 3.88 -6.20
C VAL A 207 -3.59 3.18 -6.48
N ALA A 208 -2.56 3.92 -6.88
CA ALA A 208 -1.22 3.37 -7.08
C ALA A 208 -0.63 2.80 -5.78
N ALA A 209 -0.83 3.50 -4.65
CA ALA A 209 -0.44 2.99 -3.35
C ALA A 209 -1.21 1.71 -3.04
N LEU A 210 -2.54 1.69 -3.15
CA LEU A 210 -3.39 0.52 -2.89
C LEU A 210 -3.01 -0.70 -3.73
N ALA A 211 -2.61 -0.50 -4.99
CA ALA A 211 -2.02 -1.57 -5.79
C ALA A 211 -0.69 -2.09 -5.18
N GLY A 212 0.13 -1.20 -4.63
CA GLY A 212 1.30 -1.57 -3.82
C GLY A 212 1.01 -2.08 -2.40
N ALA A 213 -0.26 -2.13 -1.96
CA ALA A 213 -0.69 -2.71 -0.68
C ALA A 213 -0.77 -4.24 -0.71
N GLY A 214 -1.01 -4.78 -1.90
CA GLY A 214 -1.46 -6.15 -2.05
C GLY A 214 -1.84 -6.57 -3.48
N ALA A 215 -1.27 -5.98 -4.55
CA ALA A 215 -1.50 -6.48 -5.91
C ALA A 215 -0.38 -7.43 -6.37
N PRO A 216 -0.64 -8.75 -6.46
CA PRO A 216 -0.02 -9.56 -7.49
C PRO A 216 -0.16 -8.95 -8.88
N ARG A 217 0.87 -9.14 -9.69
CA ARG A 217 0.89 -8.74 -11.10
C ARG A 217 0.47 -9.90 -11.98
N ALA A 218 -0.02 -9.58 -13.18
CA ALA A 218 -0.36 -10.58 -14.17
C ALA A 218 0.83 -11.53 -14.45
N GLY A 219 0.64 -12.81 -14.17
CA GLY A 219 1.59 -13.90 -14.19
C GLY A 219 2.06 -14.38 -12.81
N SER A 220 1.72 -13.74 -11.69
CA SER A 220 2.20 -14.20 -10.37
C SER A 220 1.34 -15.30 -9.75
N LEU A 221 1.97 -16.18 -8.99
CA LEU A 221 1.32 -17.16 -8.10
C LEU A 221 1.46 -16.68 -6.66
N VAL A 222 0.36 -16.33 -6.00
CA VAL A 222 0.37 -15.78 -4.63
C VAL A 222 -0.19 -16.79 -3.65
N GLY A 223 0.54 -17.03 -2.57
CA GLY A 223 0.05 -17.86 -1.48
C GLY A 223 -1.07 -17.13 -0.72
N ALA A 224 -2.30 -17.66 -0.76
CA ALA A 224 -3.45 -17.00 -0.14
C ALA A 224 -3.29 -16.83 1.39
N GLY A 225 -2.56 -17.73 2.04
CA GLY A 225 -2.28 -17.64 3.48
C GLY A 225 -1.22 -16.60 3.88
N SER A 226 -0.33 -16.21 2.96
CA SER A 226 0.81 -15.31 3.25
C SER A 226 0.74 -13.97 2.53
N GLY A 227 0.02 -13.89 1.40
CA GLY A 227 0.07 -12.74 0.49
C GLY A 227 1.40 -12.60 -0.26
N LEU A 228 2.32 -13.55 -0.11
CA LEU A 228 3.64 -13.55 -0.75
C LEU A 228 3.60 -14.30 -2.09
N CYS A 229 4.44 -13.87 -3.02
CA CYS A 229 4.56 -14.48 -4.34
C CYS A 229 5.52 -15.67 -4.28
N LEU A 230 5.16 -16.74 -5.01
CA LEU A 230 6.11 -17.79 -5.36
C LEU A 230 7.26 -17.16 -6.14
N ASP A 231 8.48 -17.52 -5.80
CA ASP A 231 9.70 -16.97 -6.39
C ASP A 231 10.68 -18.10 -6.70
N GLY A 232 11.36 -17.97 -7.85
CA GLY A 232 12.36 -18.93 -8.31
C GLY A 232 13.76 -18.78 -7.73
N ALA A 233 13.99 -17.83 -6.82
CA ALA A 233 15.30 -17.51 -6.24
C ALA A 233 15.38 -17.59 -4.70
N ASP A 234 16.60 -17.76 -4.18
CA ASP A 234 16.94 -17.60 -2.75
C ASP A 234 17.02 -16.12 -2.30
N GLY A 235 16.35 -15.20 -3.00
CA GLY A 235 16.35 -13.77 -2.74
C GLY A 235 15.34 -13.00 -3.59
N PRO A 236 15.05 -11.72 -3.29
CA PRO A 236 13.93 -11.02 -3.90
C PRO A 236 14.31 -10.44 -5.29
N GLY A 237 14.22 -11.29 -6.32
CA GLY A 237 14.17 -10.86 -7.72
C GLY A 237 15.41 -11.07 -8.60
N ASP A 238 16.46 -11.74 -8.11
CA ASP A 238 17.69 -11.97 -8.88
C ASP A 238 17.81 -13.40 -9.39
N VAL A 239 16.90 -13.81 -10.28
CA VAL A 239 17.28 -14.74 -11.35
C VAL A 239 16.70 -14.23 -12.66
N ALA A 240 17.58 -13.84 -13.58
CA ALA A 240 17.25 -13.97 -14.98
C ALA A 240 16.77 -15.42 -15.17
N ALA A 241 15.60 -15.59 -15.77
CA ALA A 241 15.29 -16.86 -16.37
C ALA A 241 16.48 -17.24 -17.28
N ALA A 242 17.02 -18.44 -17.03
CA ALA A 242 18.04 -19.17 -17.79
C ALA A 242 19.52 -19.02 -17.38
N SER A 243 20.08 -20.13 -16.89
CA SER A 243 20.94 -20.97 -17.74
C SER A 243 20.86 -22.44 -17.30
N VAL A 244 21.19 -23.35 -18.22
CA VAL A 244 21.16 -24.81 -18.08
C VAL A 244 21.98 -25.25 -16.85
N GLY A 245 21.30 -25.50 -15.72
CA GLY A 245 21.93 -25.78 -14.43
C GLY A 245 20.98 -26.44 -13.43
N ALA A 246 21.52 -26.83 -12.26
CA ALA A 246 20.84 -27.63 -11.24
C ALA A 246 19.46 -27.07 -10.84
N ALA A 247 18.56 -27.96 -10.43
CA ALA A 247 17.23 -27.61 -9.94
C ALA A 247 17.32 -26.69 -8.72
N THR A 248 16.46 -25.67 -8.64
CA THR A 248 16.45 -24.69 -7.55
C THR A 248 15.13 -24.75 -6.79
N SER A 249 15.16 -24.65 -5.45
CA SER A 249 13.94 -24.63 -4.64
C SER A 249 13.20 -23.31 -4.80
N VAL A 250 11.87 -23.37 -4.88
CA VAL A 250 11.01 -22.19 -4.83
C VAL A 250 10.71 -21.77 -3.39
N ARG A 251 10.53 -20.47 -3.18
CA ARG A 251 10.24 -19.86 -1.87
C ARG A 251 9.19 -18.78 -2.01
N LEU A 252 8.67 -18.32 -0.86
CA LEU A 252 7.83 -17.15 -0.79
C LEU A 252 8.65 -15.87 -0.60
N TRP A 253 8.35 -14.85 -1.40
CA TRP A 253 8.92 -13.51 -1.27
C TRP A 253 7.89 -12.42 -1.54
N ASP A 254 8.17 -11.19 -1.10
CA ASP A 254 7.38 -10.01 -1.45
C ASP A 254 7.11 -9.96 -2.97
N CYS A 255 5.86 -9.68 -3.34
CA CYS A 255 5.46 -9.58 -4.74
C CYS A 255 6.09 -8.36 -5.46
N ARG A 256 6.81 -8.60 -6.57
CA ARG A 256 7.53 -7.60 -7.38
C ARG A 256 7.32 -7.86 -8.88
N ASP A 257 7.53 -6.84 -9.73
CA ASP A 257 7.48 -6.97 -11.20
C ASP A 257 8.80 -7.50 -11.76
N VAL A 258 9.15 -8.71 -11.36
CA VAL A 258 10.45 -9.29 -11.71
C VAL A 258 10.25 -10.60 -12.44
N ALA A 259 11.18 -10.89 -13.35
CA ALA A 259 11.14 -12.12 -14.14
C ALA A 259 11.08 -13.38 -13.26
N GLY A 260 11.68 -13.33 -12.06
CA GLY A 260 11.69 -14.42 -11.07
C GLY A 260 10.33 -14.76 -10.44
N GLN A 261 9.28 -13.95 -10.66
CA GLN A 261 7.94 -14.14 -10.10
C GLN A 261 6.84 -14.16 -11.18
N ARG A 262 7.21 -14.23 -12.46
CA ARG A 262 6.28 -14.19 -13.59
C ARG A 262 6.06 -15.58 -14.17
N PHE A 263 5.15 -16.31 -13.55
CA PHE A 263 4.75 -17.64 -13.96
C PHE A 263 3.72 -17.62 -15.11
N THR A 264 3.76 -18.66 -15.93
CA THR A 264 2.77 -18.91 -16.98
C THR A 264 2.28 -20.34 -16.87
N THR A 265 1.06 -20.62 -17.34
CA THR A 265 0.52 -21.99 -17.38
C THR A 265 0.41 -22.44 -18.82
N ALA A 266 1.02 -23.57 -19.16
CA ALA A 266 0.85 -24.19 -20.46
C ALA A 266 -0.45 -25.01 -20.50
N THR A 267 -1.00 -25.20 -21.69
CA THR A 267 -2.17 -26.09 -21.90
C THR A 267 -1.90 -27.54 -21.52
N THR A 268 -0.63 -27.94 -21.42
CA THR A 268 -0.17 -29.25 -20.93
C THR A 268 -0.27 -29.41 -19.41
N GLY A 269 -0.58 -28.34 -18.67
CA GLY A 269 -0.64 -28.32 -17.21
C GLY A 269 0.69 -27.94 -16.54
N GLU A 270 1.73 -27.63 -17.31
CA GLU A 270 2.99 -27.12 -16.76
C GLU A 270 2.83 -25.69 -16.25
N ILE A 271 3.44 -25.41 -15.11
CA ILE A 271 3.63 -24.05 -14.58
C ILE A 271 5.07 -23.65 -14.84
N ARG A 272 5.28 -22.57 -15.59
CA ARG A 272 6.59 -22.19 -16.10
C ARG A 272 7.07 -20.85 -15.58
N LEU A 273 8.35 -20.75 -15.27
CA LEU A 273 9.07 -19.50 -15.01
C LEU A 273 10.16 -19.36 -16.09
N GLY A 274 9.88 -18.55 -17.11
CA GLY A 274 10.70 -18.54 -18.34
C GLY A 274 10.73 -19.92 -19.00
N GLU A 275 11.92 -20.50 -19.17
CA GLU A 275 12.13 -21.83 -19.79
C GLU A 275 12.13 -23.00 -18.79
N ARG A 276 11.87 -22.72 -17.49
CA ARG A 276 11.86 -23.73 -16.43
C ARG A 276 10.46 -24.09 -16.01
N CYS A 277 10.29 -25.32 -15.52
CA CYS A 277 9.02 -25.86 -15.06
C CYS A 277 9.04 -26.10 -13.54
N LEU A 278 7.91 -25.80 -12.90
CA LEU A 278 7.67 -26.14 -11.50
C LEU A 278 7.53 -27.66 -11.37
N GLN A 279 8.36 -28.29 -10.54
CA GLN A 279 8.48 -29.74 -10.45
C GLN A 279 8.24 -30.24 -9.02
N ALA A 280 7.29 -31.17 -8.90
CA ALA A 280 7.05 -31.93 -7.69
C ALA A 280 8.14 -33.01 -7.52
N VAL A 281 8.80 -33.05 -6.35
CA VAL A 281 9.90 -34.00 -6.11
C VAL A 281 9.40 -35.23 -5.35
N ALA A 282 9.09 -35.07 -4.07
CA ALA A 282 8.50 -36.09 -3.22
C ALA A 282 7.79 -35.39 -2.05
N PRO A 283 6.86 -36.08 -1.35
CA PRO A 283 6.21 -35.51 -0.18
C PRO A 283 7.22 -35.01 0.85
N GLU A 284 6.91 -33.87 1.46
CA GLU A 284 7.70 -33.15 2.46
C GLU A 284 9.02 -32.54 1.94
N LEU A 285 9.36 -32.74 0.67
CA LEU A 285 10.53 -32.14 0.04
C LEU A 285 10.19 -30.81 -0.66
N PRO A 286 11.20 -29.93 -0.87
CA PRO A 286 11.01 -28.72 -1.64
C PRO A 286 10.49 -28.97 -3.04
N VAL A 287 9.58 -28.10 -3.50
CA VAL A 287 9.24 -28.00 -4.92
C VAL A 287 10.35 -27.24 -5.62
N LEU A 288 10.70 -27.68 -6.83
CA LEU A 288 11.82 -27.14 -7.57
C LEU A 288 11.37 -26.42 -8.84
N LEU A 289 12.24 -25.55 -9.36
CA LEU A 289 12.26 -25.18 -10.76
C LEU A 289 13.34 -26.01 -11.46
N ALA A 290 12.96 -26.71 -12.51
CA ALA A 290 13.83 -27.58 -13.29
C ALA A 290 13.68 -27.32 -14.79
N ALA A 291 14.51 -27.97 -15.61
CA ALA A 291 14.32 -27.94 -17.06
C ALA A 291 12.98 -28.58 -17.41
N CYS A 292 12.20 -27.97 -18.30
CA CYS A 292 10.95 -28.55 -18.74
C CYS A 292 11.21 -29.84 -19.55
N ASP A 293 10.75 -30.99 -19.05
CA ASP A 293 10.86 -32.30 -19.70
C ASP A 293 9.50 -32.86 -20.14
N GLY A 294 8.41 -32.30 -19.63
CA GLY A 294 7.03 -32.69 -19.95
C GLY A 294 6.53 -33.90 -19.14
N ASP A 295 7.30 -34.34 -18.15
CA ASP A 295 6.96 -35.47 -17.28
C ASP A 295 5.79 -35.14 -16.36
N ALA A 296 5.20 -36.20 -15.78
CA ALA A 296 3.99 -36.07 -14.97
C ALA A 296 4.21 -35.27 -13.68
N ASP A 297 5.44 -35.24 -13.16
CA ASP A 297 5.82 -34.50 -11.96
C ASP A 297 6.00 -32.99 -12.21
N GLN A 298 5.95 -32.54 -13.46
CA GLN A 298 5.89 -31.12 -13.84
C GLN A 298 4.47 -30.64 -14.18
N ARG A 299 3.45 -31.49 -13.98
CA ARG A 299 2.05 -31.18 -14.28
C ARG A 299 1.30 -30.81 -13.01
N TRP A 300 0.62 -29.68 -13.08
CA TRP A 300 -0.15 -29.11 -11.97
C TRP A 300 -1.59 -28.85 -12.41
N ALA A 301 -2.53 -29.36 -11.62
CA ALA A 301 -3.94 -29.06 -11.75
C ALA A 301 -4.34 -27.99 -10.74
N LEU A 302 -4.94 -26.90 -11.21
CA LEU A 302 -5.59 -25.93 -10.33
C LEU A 302 -6.98 -26.46 -9.97
N ALA A 303 -7.17 -26.81 -8.71
CA ALA A 303 -8.47 -27.17 -8.16
C ALA A 303 -9.35 -25.91 -7.98
N GLY A 304 -10.67 -26.09 -7.98
CA GLY A 304 -11.63 -24.98 -7.88
C GLY A 304 -11.59 -24.21 -6.55
N ASP A 305 -10.85 -24.71 -5.57
CA ASP A 305 -10.63 -24.10 -4.26
C ASP A 305 -9.25 -23.41 -4.14
N GLY A 306 -8.52 -23.31 -5.26
CA GLY A 306 -7.22 -22.64 -5.34
C GLY A 306 -6.02 -23.55 -5.02
N GLN A 307 -6.22 -24.85 -4.74
CA GLN A 307 -5.10 -25.76 -4.55
C GLN A 307 -4.41 -26.08 -5.89
N LEU A 308 -3.07 -25.99 -5.91
CA LEU A 308 -2.26 -26.49 -7.01
C LEU A 308 -1.81 -27.92 -6.70
N VAL A 309 -2.39 -28.88 -7.41
CA VAL A 309 -2.16 -30.31 -7.20
C VAL A 309 -1.18 -30.85 -8.24
N GLY A 310 -0.03 -31.34 -7.78
CA GLY A 310 1.01 -31.98 -8.58
C GLY A 310 1.41 -33.31 -7.95
N SER A 311 1.58 -34.37 -8.75
CA SER A 311 1.92 -35.71 -8.24
C SER A 311 1.05 -36.20 -7.06
N GLY A 312 -0.25 -35.86 -7.09
CA GLY A 312 -1.22 -36.23 -6.05
C GLY A 312 -1.11 -35.48 -4.72
N HIS A 313 -0.26 -34.46 -4.66
CA HIS A 313 0.01 -33.63 -3.48
C HIS A 313 -0.16 -32.15 -3.83
N CYS A 314 -0.19 -31.29 -2.81
CA CYS A 314 -0.44 -29.87 -2.97
C CYS A 314 0.84 -29.06 -2.81
N LEU A 315 0.95 -27.99 -3.60
CA LEU A 315 1.95 -26.95 -3.41
C LEU A 315 1.68 -26.25 -2.07
N ASP A 316 2.64 -26.27 -1.14
CA ASP A 316 2.41 -25.91 0.26
C ASP A 316 3.53 -25.00 0.78
N ALA A 317 3.15 -23.87 1.40
CA ALA A 317 4.09 -23.05 2.14
C ALA A 317 4.39 -23.70 3.50
N LEU A 318 5.65 -24.13 3.68
CA LEU A 318 6.09 -24.96 4.80
C LEU A 318 5.67 -24.37 6.14
N GLY A 319 4.96 -25.17 6.94
CA GLY A 319 4.57 -24.79 8.30
C GLY A 319 3.61 -23.60 8.36
N SER A 320 2.89 -23.29 7.28
CA SER A 320 2.09 -22.07 7.15
C SER A 320 2.90 -20.79 7.31
N GLY A 321 4.18 -20.81 6.92
CA GLY A 321 5.06 -19.65 7.00
C GLY A 321 4.54 -18.47 6.18
N VAL A 322 4.64 -17.27 6.77
CA VAL A 322 4.20 -16.00 6.18
C VAL A 322 5.36 -15.02 5.99
N ASP A 323 6.58 -15.46 6.26
CA ASP A 323 7.79 -14.65 6.18
C ASP A 323 8.49 -14.86 4.84
N ASN A 324 9.21 -13.82 4.39
CA ASN A 324 10.10 -13.91 3.23
C ASN A 324 11.15 -15.01 3.41
N GLY A 325 11.35 -15.81 2.37
CA GLY A 325 12.24 -16.97 2.38
C GLY A 325 11.57 -18.26 2.86
N THR A 326 10.27 -18.24 3.22
CA THR A 326 9.51 -19.45 3.58
C THR A 326 9.61 -20.48 2.43
N PRO A 327 10.12 -21.69 2.70
CA PRO A 327 10.21 -22.74 1.69
C PRO A 327 8.83 -23.18 1.20
N VAL A 328 8.73 -23.49 -0.09
CA VAL A 328 7.53 -24.13 -0.65
C VAL A 328 7.85 -25.60 -0.93
N ILE A 329 7.02 -26.48 -0.39
CA ILE A 329 7.21 -27.93 -0.38
C ILE A 329 6.02 -28.64 -1.03
N LEU A 330 6.19 -29.92 -1.30
CA LEU A 330 5.10 -30.79 -1.72
C LEU A 330 4.49 -31.43 -0.48
N TRP A 331 3.22 -31.16 -0.17
CA TRP A 331 2.58 -31.67 1.05
C TRP A 331 1.24 -32.35 0.76
N ARG A 332 0.80 -33.21 1.68
CA ARG A 332 -0.52 -33.81 1.60
C ARG A 332 -1.59 -32.72 1.53
N CYS A 333 -2.46 -32.79 0.53
CA CYS A 333 -3.59 -31.87 0.40
C CYS A 333 -4.49 -31.95 1.64
N ASN A 334 -4.67 -30.82 2.32
CA ASN A 334 -5.43 -30.69 3.56
C ASN A 334 -6.40 -29.50 3.56
N GLY A 335 -6.41 -28.69 2.49
CA GLY A 335 -7.34 -27.57 2.30
C GLY A 335 -7.02 -26.32 3.13
N GLN A 336 -5.89 -26.31 3.85
CA GLN A 336 -5.44 -25.15 4.63
C GLN A 336 -5.02 -23.98 3.73
N GLN A 337 -4.97 -22.78 4.30
CA GLN A 337 -4.67 -21.55 3.53
C GLN A 337 -3.26 -21.54 2.92
N ASN A 338 -2.30 -22.20 3.55
CA ASN A 338 -0.93 -22.33 3.05
C ASN A 338 -0.80 -23.25 1.82
N GLN A 339 -1.90 -23.86 1.36
CA GLN A 339 -1.98 -24.67 0.14
C GLN A 339 -2.83 -24.02 -0.97
N ARG A 340 -3.30 -22.79 -0.76
CA ARG A 340 -4.15 -22.07 -1.70
C ARG A 340 -3.33 -21.02 -2.43
N TRP A 341 -3.53 -20.93 -3.73
CA TRP A 341 -2.75 -20.10 -4.62
C TRP A 341 -3.66 -19.33 -5.57
N ASP A 342 -3.52 -18.01 -5.55
CA ASP A 342 -4.22 -17.12 -6.45
C ASP A 342 -3.34 -16.84 -7.68
N ARG A 343 -3.97 -16.88 -8.87
CA ARG A 343 -3.33 -16.49 -10.14
C ARG A 343 -3.86 -15.13 -10.57
N PHE A 344 -2.98 -14.32 -11.16
CA PHE A 344 -3.34 -13.09 -11.85
C PHE A 344 -2.72 -13.08 -13.23
#